data_AF-A0A1B6MKT0-F1
#
_entry.id   AF-A0A1B6MKT0-F1
#
_cell.length_a   1.000
_cell.length_b   1.000
_cell.length_c   1.000
_cell.angle_alpha   90.00
_cell.angle_beta   90.00
_cell.angle_gamma   90.00
#
_symmetry.space_group_name_H-M   'P 1'
#
loop_
_entity.id
_entity.type
_entity.pdbx_description
1 polymer ?
#
loop_
_entity_poly.entity_id
_entity_poly.type
_entity_poly.pdbx_seq_one_letter_code
_entity_poly.pdbx_strand_id
1 'polypeptide(L)'
;MTDTVVDMDKEKNGGIHEKKAKHCQVGKWILDEGENIPVDIKQAFLLPAWYDEKKFKRGQKYFSNNYFSMFAAKLCGLLVVLAVPSILRVLVLTGQSSHPVSAFRRYLDTISHMLEWYEGDVMNPNSRASKSLLNIRSRHCHATRRAAKAGYSDISQRDMAVTQFG
;
A
#
# COMPACT_ATOMS: atom_id res chain seq x y z
N MET A 1 -56.16 -14.02 26.27
CA MET A 1 -55.27 -15.05 25.69
C MET A 1 -55.15 -14.70 24.22
N THR A 2 -54.02 -14.20 23.71
CA THR A 2 -52.63 -14.53 24.04
C THR A 2 -51.72 -13.34 23.71
N ASP A 3 -50.77 -13.08 24.61
CA ASP A 3 -49.61 -12.21 24.40
C ASP A 3 -48.69 -12.79 23.31
N THR A 4 -48.17 -11.92 22.45
CA THR A 4 -46.98 -12.23 21.65
C THR A 4 -45.93 -11.16 21.92
N VAL A 5 -45.01 -11.47 22.84
CA VAL A 5 -43.75 -10.77 23.02
C VAL A 5 -42.88 -11.07 21.80
N VAL A 6 -42.62 -10.06 20.98
CA VAL A 6 -41.65 -10.14 19.88
C VAL A 6 -40.26 -9.94 20.48
N ASP A 7 -39.48 -11.01 20.40
CA ASP A 7 -38.10 -11.13 20.85
C ASP A 7 -37.18 -10.15 20.09
N MET A 8 -36.69 -9.12 20.81
CA MET A 8 -35.90 -7.98 20.29
C MET A 8 -34.39 -8.27 20.17
N ASP A 9 -33.94 -9.52 20.31
CA ASP A 9 -32.50 -9.82 20.41
C ASP A 9 -31.84 -10.34 19.12
N LYS A 10 -32.57 -10.50 18.01
CA LYS A 10 -31.98 -11.05 16.76
C LYS A 10 -31.31 -10.05 15.82
N GLU A 11 -31.52 -8.74 15.95
CA GLU A 11 -31.05 -7.77 14.95
C GLU A 11 -29.62 -7.25 15.15
N LYS A 12 -28.99 -7.44 16.32
CA LYS A 12 -27.68 -6.80 16.59
C LYS A 12 -26.45 -7.60 16.16
N ASN A 13 -26.58 -8.89 15.82
CA ASN A 13 -25.43 -9.76 15.55
C ASN A 13 -25.08 -9.96 14.06
N GLY A 14 -26.02 -9.72 13.14
CA GLY A 14 -25.80 -9.92 11.69
C GLY A 14 -24.85 -8.90 11.05
N GLY A 15 -24.91 -7.63 11.47
CA GLY A 15 -24.15 -6.54 10.87
C GLY A 15 -22.64 -6.54 11.16
N ILE A 16 -22.20 -7.22 12.24
CA ILE A 16 -20.79 -7.28 12.64
C ILE A 16 -20.08 -8.41 11.90
N HIS A 17 -20.74 -9.56 11.72
CA HIS A 17 -20.18 -10.71 11.00
C HIS A 17 -20.09 -10.49 9.49
N GLU A 18 -21.09 -9.86 8.86
CA GLU A 18 -21.08 -9.60 7.42
C GLU A 18 -20.02 -8.56 7.01
N LYS A 19 -19.82 -7.52 7.83
CA LYS A 19 -18.75 -6.53 7.62
C LYS A 19 -17.36 -7.14 7.80
N LYS A 20 -17.16 -8.01 8.80
CA LYS A 20 -15.89 -8.74 8.99
C LYS A 20 -15.57 -9.69 7.83
N ALA A 21 -16.58 -10.38 7.29
CA ALA A 21 -16.43 -11.30 6.17
C ALA A 21 -15.92 -10.60 4.89
N LYS A 22 -16.44 -9.41 4.55
CA LYS A 22 -16.01 -8.62 3.38
C LYS A 22 -14.56 -8.14 3.47
N HIS A 23 -14.05 -7.83 4.68
CA HIS A 23 -12.68 -7.36 4.86
C HIS A 23 -11.60 -8.45 4.64
N CYS A 24 -11.89 -9.71 5.01
CA CYS A 24 -10.99 -10.84 4.76
C CYS A 24 -10.87 -11.17 3.25
N GLN A 25 -11.85 -10.75 2.47
CA GLN A 25 -11.95 -11.07 1.05
C GLN A 25 -11.05 -10.21 0.18
N VAL A 26 -10.74 -8.97 0.58
CA VAL A 26 -9.92 -8.04 -0.23
C VAL A 26 -8.48 -8.52 -0.34
N GLY A 27 -7.87 -8.96 0.77
CA GLY A 27 -6.49 -9.47 0.74
C GLY A 27 -6.35 -10.69 -0.17
N LYS A 28 -7.29 -11.64 -0.03
CA LYS A 28 -7.36 -12.82 -0.90
C LYS A 28 -7.58 -12.43 -2.37
N TRP A 29 -8.51 -11.52 -2.63
CA TRP A 29 -8.77 -11.03 -3.98
C TRP A 29 -7.56 -10.33 -4.62
N ILE A 30 -6.81 -9.52 -3.87
CA ILE A 30 -5.58 -8.88 -4.38
C ILE A 30 -4.53 -9.93 -4.76
N LEU A 31 -4.41 -11.00 -3.96
CA LEU A 31 -3.44 -12.07 -4.22
C LEU A 31 -3.85 -12.97 -5.39
N ASP A 32 -5.14 -13.28 -5.51
CA ASP A 32 -5.66 -14.22 -6.50
C ASP A 32 -5.93 -13.52 -7.86
N GLU A 33 -6.64 -12.39 -7.84
CA GLU A 33 -7.10 -11.68 -9.05
C GLU A 33 -6.21 -10.47 -9.40
N GLY A 34 -5.60 -9.84 -8.38
CA GLY A 34 -4.84 -8.60 -8.55
C GLY A 34 -3.57 -8.73 -9.39
N GLU A 35 -3.10 -9.95 -9.66
CA GLU A 35 -1.98 -10.22 -10.58
C GLU A 35 -2.33 -9.87 -12.03
N ASN A 36 -3.59 -10.07 -12.43
CA ASN A 36 -4.05 -9.84 -13.80
C ASN A 36 -4.57 -8.41 -14.03
N ILE A 37 -4.56 -7.57 -13.00
CA ILE A 37 -5.09 -6.21 -13.05
C ILE A 37 -3.92 -5.22 -13.03
N PRO A 38 -3.73 -4.40 -14.08
CA PRO A 38 -2.66 -3.42 -14.10
C PRO A 38 -2.90 -2.32 -13.06
N VAL A 39 -1.82 -1.70 -12.58
CA VAL A 39 -1.87 -0.55 -11.68
C VAL A 39 -2.63 0.61 -12.31
N ASP A 40 -3.48 1.27 -11.53
CA ASP A 40 -4.22 2.45 -11.99
C ASP A 40 -3.28 3.68 -12.09
N ILE A 41 -2.90 4.00 -13.33
CA ILE A 41 -2.09 5.16 -13.68
C ILE A 41 -2.90 6.45 -13.94
N LYS A 42 -4.23 6.38 -13.94
CA LYS A 42 -5.14 7.50 -14.25
C LYS A 42 -5.76 8.14 -13.01
N GLN A 43 -5.81 7.43 -11.89
CA GLN A 43 -6.35 7.95 -10.63
C GLN A 43 -5.71 9.30 -10.23
N ALA A 44 -6.54 10.32 -10.01
CA ALA A 44 -6.09 11.59 -9.45
C ALA A 44 -5.64 11.39 -7.99
N PHE A 45 -4.67 12.17 -7.54
CA PHE A 45 -4.25 12.16 -6.13
C PHE A 45 -5.29 12.88 -5.28
N LEU A 46 -6.34 12.13 -4.97
CA LEU A 46 -7.37 12.49 -4.01
C LEU A 46 -7.36 11.43 -2.94
N LEU A 47 -7.47 11.86 -1.68
CA LEU A 47 -7.73 10.92 -0.61
C LEU A 47 -9.04 10.19 -0.93
N PRO A 48 -9.06 8.86 -0.82
CA PRO A 48 -10.23 8.09 -1.19
C PRO A 48 -11.41 8.45 -0.29
N ALA A 49 -12.63 8.29 -0.80
CA ALA A 49 -13.86 8.56 -0.03
C ALA A 49 -13.97 7.74 1.28
N TRP A 50 -13.25 6.62 1.37
CA TRP A 50 -13.16 5.78 2.56
C TRP A 50 -12.02 6.15 3.52
N TYR A 51 -11.26 7.22 3.24
CA TYR A 51 -10.21 7.71 4.14
C TYR A 51 -10.79 8.10 5.51
N ASP A 52 -10.12 7.65 6.57
CA ASP A 52 -10.53 7.87 7.96
C ASP A 52 -9.33 8.45 8.72
N GLU A 53 -9.40 9.74 9.01
CA GLU A 53 -8.31 10.50 9.64
C GLU A 53 -7.92 9.90 11.01
N LYS A 54 -8.91 9.46 11.80
CA LYS A 54 -8.66 8.90 13.13
C LYS A 54 -7.88 7.60 13.02
N LYS A 55 -8.23 6.72 12.06
CA LYS A 55 -7.49 5.49 11.81
C LYS A 55 -6.09 5.76 11.26
N PHE A 56 -5.96 6.74 10.36
CA PHE A 56 -4.66 7.12 9.80
C PHE A 56 -3.72 7.63 10.88
N LYS A 57 -4.17 8.58 11.72
CA LYS A 57 -3.42 9.13 12.86
C LYS A 57 -3.07 8.06 13.89
N ARG A 58 -3.95 7.09 14.13
CA ARG A 58 -3.64 5.92 14.97
C ARG A 58 -2.50 5.09 14.38
N GLY A 59 -2.46 4.89 13.07
CA GLY A 59 -1.34 4.23 12.38
C GLY A 59 -0.02 4.99 12.53
N GLN A 60 -0.05 6.32 12.36
CA GLN A 60 1.11 7.18 12.60
C GLN A 60 1.63 7.07 14.05
N LYS A 61 0.73 7.07 15.04
CA LYS A 61 1.10 6.89 16.45
C LYS A 61 1.68 5.51 16.73
N TYR A 62 1.15 4.47 16.09
CA TYR A 62 1.72 3.12 16.20
C TYR A 62 3.15 3.08 15.65
N PHE A 63 3.39 3.69 14.49
CA PHE A 63 4.72 3.81 13.92
C PHE A 63 5.69 4.56 14.85
N SER A 64 5.29 5.72 15.39
CA SER A 64 6.15 6.50 16.29
C SER A 64 6.55 5.71 17.55
N ASN A 65 5.65 4.85 18.04
CA ASN A 65 5.90 4.03 19.23
C ASN A 65 6.74 2.77 18.94
N ASN A 66 6.87 2.35 17.67
CA ASN A 66 7.47 1.07 17.28
C ASN A 66 8.49 1.24 16.13
N TYR A 67 9.14 2.40 16.06
CA TYR A 67 9.96 2.83 14.93
C TYR A 67 10.97 1.75 14.50
N PHE A 68 11.78 1.23 15.42
CA PHE A 68 12.77 0.19 15.14
C PHE A 68 12.15 -1.10 14.57
N SER A 69 11.10 -1.61 15.21
CA SER A 69 10.42 -2.83 14.76
C SER A 69 9.77 -2.66 13.38
N MET A 70 9.21 -1.48 13.11
CA MET A 70 8.65 -1.16 11.80
C MET A 70 9.72 -1.17 10.71
N PHE A 71 10.88 -0.54 10.94
CA PHE A 71 11.97 -0.57 9.96
C PHE A 71 12.60 -1.96 9.77
N ALA A 72 12.74 -2.74 10.85
CA ALA A 72 13.19 -4.12 10.75
C ALA A 72 12.23 -4.97 9.90
N ALA A 73 10.92 -4.83 10.13
CA ALA A 73 9.90 -5.51 9.34
C ALA A 73 9.94 -5.09 7.86
N LYS A 74 10.11 -3.79 7.58
CA LYS A 74 10.27 -3.26 6.21
C LYS A 74 11.50 -3.81 5.51
N LEU A 75 12.62 -3.91 6.21
CA LEU A 75 13.84 -4.52 5.66
C LEU A 75 13.60 -5.99 5.30
N CYS A 76 12.98 -6.77 6.18
CA CYS A 76 12.62 -8.16 5.87
C CYS A 76 11.66 -8.26 4.68
N GLY A 77 10.63 -7.41 4.64
CA GLY A 77 9.68 -7.37 3.53
C GLY A 77 10.35 -6.98 2.21
N LEU A 78 11.31 -6.06 2.21
CA LEU A 78 12.10 -5.71 1.04
C LEU A 78 12.88 -6.92 0.52
N LEU A 79 13.54 -7.67 1.40
CA LEU A 79 14.27 -8.89 1.01
C LEU A 79 13.32 -9.93 0.37
N VAL A 80 12.11 -10.08 0.89
CA VAL A 80 11.08 -10.97 0.32
C VAL A 80 10.58 -10.45 -1.03
N VAL A 81 10.33 -9.14 -1.16
CA VAL A 81 9.88 -8.51 -2.41
C VAL A 81 10.90 -8.71 -3.54
N LEU A 82 12.21 -8.73 -3.23
CA LEU A 82 13.25 -9.01 -4.22
C LEU A 82 13.20 -10.45 -4.76
N ALA A 83 12.52 -11.37 -4.09
CA ALA A 83 12.29 -12.73 -4.59
C ALA A 83 11.10 -12.84 -5.56
N VAL A 84 10.30 -11.78 -5.73
CA VAL A 84 9.17 -11.75 -6.65
C VAL A 84 9.66 -11.34 -8.05
N PRO A 85 9.63 -12.22 -9.07
CA PRO A 85 10.29 -11.96 -10.36
C PRO A 85 9.73 -10.76 -11.14
N SER A 86 8.42 -10.49 -11.05
CA SER A 86 7.78 -9.32 -11.66
C SER A 86 8.35 -8.03 -11.07
N ILE A 87 8.46 -7.95 -9.75
CA ILE A 87 8.97 -6.77 -9.04
C ILE A 87 10.47 -6.60 -9.27
N LEU A 88 11.28 -7.66 -9.10
CA LEU A 88 12.72 -7.60 -9.31
C LEU A 88 13.07 -7.09 -10.71
N ARG A 89 12.35 -7.55 -11.74
CA ARG A 89 12.54 -7.12 -13.13
C ARG A 89 12.34 -5.61 -13.29
N VAL A 90 11.28 -5.06 -12.70
CA VAL A 90 11.03 -3.61 -12.72
C VAL A 90 12.18 -2.87 -12.05
N LEU A 91 12.65 -3.34 -10.89
CA LEU A 91 13.77 -2.73 -10.18
C LEU A 91 15.06 -2.74 -11.01
N VAL A 92 15.39 -3.85 -11.66
CA VAL A 92 16.54 -3.96 -12.57
C VAL A 92 16.41 -2.96 -13.73
N LEU A 93 15.22 -2.85 -14.33
CA LEU A 93 14.98 -1.92 -15.44
C LEU A 93 15.20 -0.46 -15.07
N THR A 94 14.93 -0.06 -13.83
CA THR A 94 15.16 1.34 -13.40
C THR A 94 16.63 1.74 -13.43
N GLY A 95 17.55 0.78 -13.32
CA GLY A 95 18.99 1.04 -13.19
C GLY A 95 19.39 1.72 -11.87
N GLN A 96 18.46 1.99 -10.96
CA GLN A 96 18.71 2.72 -9.70
C GLN A 96 19.36 1.86 -8.61
N SER A 97 19.82 0.66 -8.97
CA SER A 97 20.45 -0.29 -8.05
C SER A 97 21.57 -1.08 -8.73
N SER A 98 22.12 -0.58 -9.85
CA SER A 98 23.20 -1.25 -10.59
C SER A 98 24.56 -1.16 -9.89
N HIS A 99 24.74 -0.16 -9.02
CA HIS A 99 25.95 0.02 -8.21
C HIS A 99 25.61 0.18 -6.73
N PRO A 100 26.49 -0.26 -5.79
CA PRO A 100 26.24 -0.16 -4.35
C PRO A 100 25.81 1.23 -3.88
N VAL A 101 26.47 2.29 -4.36
CA VAL A 101 26.14 3.68 -4.01
C VAL A 101 24.75 4.11 -4.51
N SER A 102 24.35 3.66 -5.71
CA SER A 102 23.02 3.96 -6.26
C SER A 102 21.92 3.22 -5.50
N ALA A 103 22.16 1.94 -5.15
CA ALA A 103 21.26 1.16 -4.34
C ALA A 103 21.09 1.77 -2.94
N PHE A 104 22.19 2.18 -2.31
CA PHE A 104 22.16 2.85 -1.02
C PHE A 104 21.30 4.13 -1.04
N ARG A 105 21.49 5.00 -2.04
CA ARG A 105 20.66 6.19 -2.22
C ARG A 105 19.18 5.85 -2.41
N ARG A 106 18.87 4.85 -3.23
CA ARG A 106 17.48 4.42 -3.46
C ARG A 106 16.79 3.98 -2.17
N TYR A 107 17.48 3.23 -1.33
CA TYR A 107 16.89 2.74 -0.07
C TYR A 107 16.85 3.82 1.01
N LEU A 108 17.80 4.76 1.03
CA LEU A 108 17.67 5.97 1.84
C LEU A 108 16.46 6.81 1.43
N ASP A 109 16.28 7.05 0.13
CA ASP A 109 15.09 7.74 -0.40
C ASP A 109 13.81 7.03 0.05
N THR A 110 13.79 5.70 0.01
CA THR A 110 12.64 4.88 0.45
C THR A 110 12.34 5.12 1.94
N ILE A 111 13.36 5.15 2.80
CA ILE A 111 13.23 5.49 4.21
C ILE A 111 12.68 6.91 4.40
N SER A 112 13.24 7.89 3.69
CA SER A 112 12.75 9.27 3.74
C SER A 112 11.28 9.38 3.32
N HIS A 113 10.87 8.71 2.24
CA HIS A 113 9.48 8.69 1.80
C HIS A 113 8.55 8.08 2.86
N MET A 114 8.94 6.97 3.49
CA MET A 114 8.17 6.36 4.58
C MET A 114 8.00 7.32 5.76
N LEU A 115 9.06 8.04 6.16
CA LEU A 115 8.98 9.02 7.24
C LEU A 115 8.02 10.15 6.92
N GLU A 116 8.09 10.71 5.70
CA GLU A 116 7.14 11.73 5.27
C GLU A 116 5.68 11.24 5.36
N TRP A 117 5.40 9.96 5.11
CA TRP A 117 4.05 9.40 5.21
C TRP A 117 3.61 9.14 6.65
N TYR A 118 4.49 8.55 7.47
CA TYR A 118 4.14 8.17 8.85
C TYR A 118 4.16 9.35 9.83
N GLU A 119 4.84 10.45 9.50
CA GLU A 119 4.95 11.62 10.38
C GLU A 119 4.25 12.85 9.81
N GLY A 120 4.08 12.92 8.49
CA GLY A 120 3.52 14.10 7.83
C GLY A 120 1.99 14.12 7.73
N ASP A 121 1.48 15.22 7.18
CA ASP A 121 0.04 15.44 7.00
C ASP A 121 -0.38 15.19 5.55
N VAL A 122 -1.03 14.06 5.28
CA VAL A 122 -1.54 13.71 3.94
C VAL A 122 -2.82 14.46 3.55
N MET A 123 -3.47 15.15 4.50
CA MET A 123 -4.68 15.95 4.23
C MET A 123 -4.33 17.27 3.56
N ASN A 124 -3.19 17.87 3.94
CA ASN A 124 -2.68 19.07 3.32
C ASN A 124 -2.00 18.72 1.98
N PRO A 125 -2.55 19.14 0.82
CA PRO A 125 -1.96 18.83 -0.49
C PRO A 125 -0.56 19.44 -0.68
N ASN A 126 -0.23 20.50 0.08
CA ASN A 126 1.06 21.19 0.00
C ASN A 126 2.12 20.60 0.94
N SER A 127 1.76 19.62 1.78
CA SER A 127 2.68 18.99 2.70
C SER A 127 3.76 18.17 1.99
N ARG A 128 4.85 17.90 2.69
CA ARG A 128 5.89 16.98 2.18
C ARG A 128 5.36 15.54 2.02
N ALA A 129 4.46 15.09 2.89
CA ALA A 129 3.80 13.79 2.78
C ALA A 129 3.03 13.62 1.46
N SER A 130 2.18 14.59 1.14
CA SER A 130 1.36 14.60 -0.08
C SER A 130 2.23 14.67 -1.34
N LYS A 131 3.24 15.54 -1.34
CA LYS A 131 4.23 15.64 -2.43
C LYS A 131 5.04 14.35 -2.59
N SER A 132 5.43 13.72 -1.48
CA SER A 132 6.14 12.44 -1.46
C SER A 132 5.30 11.32 -2.08
N LEU A 133 4.03 11.19 -1.71
CA LEU A 133 3.11 10.21 -2.31
C LEU A 133 2.92 10.44 -3.81
N LEU A 134 2.73 11.70 -4.24
CA LEU A 134 2.65 12.08 -5.64
C LEU A 134 3.91 11.72 -6.43
N ASN A 135 5.09 11.96 -5.85
CA ASN A 135 6.37 11.61 -6.46
C ASN A 135 6.50 10.10 -6.64
N ILE A 136 6.22 9.30 -5.61
CA ILE A 136 6.27 7.84 -5.71
C ILE A 136 5.24 7.30 -6.71
N ARG A 137 4.01 7.87 -6.73
CA ARG A 137 3.02 7.53 -7.77
C ARG A 137 3.56 7.79 -9.17
N SER A 138 4.17 8.96 -9.39
CA SER A 138 4.80 9.30 -10.66
C SER A 138 5.91 8.31 -11.03
N ARG A 139 6.82 7.98 -10.10
CA ARG A 139 7.88 6.99 -10.31
C ARG A 139 7.33 5.63 -10.71
N HIS A 140 6.28 5.14 -10.06
CA HIS A 140 5.62 3.88 -10.45
C HIS A 140 4.98 3.97 -11.84
N CYS A 141 4.30 5.07 -12.19
CA CYS A 141 3.77 5.27 -13.54
C CYS A 141 4.86 5.27 -14.61
N HIS A 142 6.01 5.90 -14.33
CA HIS A 142 7.17 5.88 -15.22
C HIS A 142 7.77 4.47 -15.35
N ALA A 143 7.87 3.74 -14.25
CA ALA A 143 8.34 2.36 -14.23
C ALA A 143 7.43 1.43 -15.06
N THR A 144 6.09 1.54 -14.91
CA THR A 144 5.11 0.80 -15.74
C THR A 144 5.33 1.08 -17.22
N ARG A 145 5.41 2.35 -17.63
CA ARG A 145 5.65 2.73 -19.03
C ARG A 145 6.98 2.18 -19.56
N ARG A 146 8.01 2.14 -18.73
CA ARG A 146 9.33 1.61 -19.11
C ARG A 146 9.31 0.08 -19.24
N ALA A 147 8.59 -0.62 -18.36
CA ALA A 147 8.37 -2.06 -18.46
C ALA A 147 7.62 -2.43 -19.75
N ALA A 148 6.52 -1.72 -20.05
CA ALA A 148 5.77 -1.91 -21.29
C ALA A 148 6.63 -1.69 -22.55
N LYS A 149 7.44 -0.61 -22.58
CA LYS A 149 8.39 -0.34 -23.68
C LYS A 149 9.45 -1.44 -23.86
N ALA A 150 9.80 -2.14 -22.79
CA ALA A 150 10.75 -3.25 -22.81
C ALA A 150 10.10 -4.60 -23.17
N GLY A 151 8.80 -4.63 -23.51
CA GLY A 151 8.08 -5.84 -23.86
C GLY A 151 7.66 -6.69 -22.66
N TYR A 152 7.60 -6.10 -21.46
CA TYR A 152 7.14 -6.79 -20.25
C TYR A 152 5.70 -6.44 -19.91
N SER A 153 5.08 -7.29 -19.09
CA SER A 153 3.78 -7.01 -18.49
C SER A 153 3.83 -5.75 -17.62
N ASP A 154 2.68 -5.08 -17.51
CA ASP A 154 2.52 -3.95 -16.60
C ASP A 154 2.73 -4.37 -15.13
N ILE A 155 3.06 -3.39 -14.29
CA ILE A 155 3.05 -3.56 -12.84
C ILE A 155 1.60 -3.84 -12.42
N SER A 156 1.37 -4.97 -11.76
CA SER A 156 0.03 -5.40 -11.33
C SER A 156 -0.40 -4.75 -10.01
N GLN A 157 -1.69 -4.81 -9.69
CA GLN A 157 -2.21 -4.41 -8.37
C GLN A 157 -1.62 -5.29 -7.25
N ARG A 158 -1.38 -6.57 -7.53
CA ARG A 158 -0.68 -7.48 -6.60
C ARG A 158 0.74 -7.00 -6.32
N ASP A 159 1.51 -6.65 -7.35
CA ASP A 159 2.88 -6.15 -7.20
C ASP A 159 2.91 -4.89 -6.32
N MET A 160 1.99 -3.95 -6.59
CA MET A 160 1.85 -2.71 -5.81
C MET A 160 1.49 -2.98 -4.34
N ALA A 161 0.58 -3.93 -4.08
CA ALA A 161 0.15 -4.28 -2.73
C ALA A 161 1.27 -4.97 -1.93
N VAL A 162 1.96 -5.94 -2.53
CA VAL A 162 3.04 -6.68 -1.86
C VAL A 162 4.23 -5.76 -1.58
N THR A 163 4.53 -4.81 -2.47
CA THR A 163 5.61 -3.82 -2.27
C THR A 163 5.35 -2.90 -1.08
N GLN A 164 4.12 -2.76 -0.58
CA GLN A 164 3.87 -1.97 0.64
C GLN A 164 4.55 -2.55 1.88
N PHE A 165 4.93 -3.83 1.87
CA PHE A 165 5.59 -4.48 3.00
C PHE A 165 7.12 -4.36 2.95
N GLY A 166 7.70 -3.86 1.85
CA GLY A 166 9.16 -3.75 1.63
C GLY A 166 9.61 -2.41 1.08
#